data_AF-A0A520QVI3-F1
#
_entry.id   AF-A0A520QVI3-F1
#
_cell.length_a   1.000
_cell.length_b   1.000
_cell.length_c   1.000
_cell.angle_alpha   90.00
_cell.angle_beta   90.00
_cell.angle_gamma   90.00
#
_symmetry.space_group_name_H-M   'P 1'
#
loop_
_entity.id
_entity.type
_entity.pdbx_description
1 polymer ?
#
loop_
_entity_poly.entity_id
_entity_poly.type
_entity_poly.pdbx_seq_one_letter_code
_entity_poly.pdbx_strand_id
1 'polypeptide(L)'
;MFLSIKNVPKVSWSSKKPLNLKPKISTFFFLCFGLVLFGLGEGLLIVSYTGASPWNVLAQGISLNVDLSIGIINLFISIVVLFLWIFLNQKPGIGTILNALIIALMIDICIKFVPTPENHISQLFLAFFAVLTVGLGGGIYLVANLGPGPRDGLMIG
;
A
#
# COMPACT_ATOMS: atom_id res chain seq x y z
N MET A 1 5.78 -6.15 28.98
CA MET A 1 5.29 -5.62 27.68
C MET A 1 6.45 -5.71 26.69
N PHE A 2 6.41 -6.66 25.76
CA PHE A 2 7.59 -7.12 24.99
C PHE A 2 8.00 -6.17 23.84
N LEU A 3 7.17 -5.18 23.49
CA LEU A 3 7.42 -4.21 22.43
C LEU A 3 7.55 -2.80 23.03
N SER A 4 8.74 -2.20 22.91
CA SER A 4 9.07 -0.87 23.46
C SER A 4 8.76 0.28 22.49
N ILE A 5 8.61 -0.01 21.19
CA ILE A 5 8.38 1.00 20.15
C ILE A 5 6.89 1.37 20.12
N LYS A 6 6.57 2.58 20.59
CA LYS A 6 5.19 3.12 20.59
C LYS A 6 4.88 4.06 19.43
N ASN A 7 5.91 4.56 18.74
CA ASN A 7 5.79 5.55 17.68
C ASN A 7 6.61 5.15 16.47
N VAL A 8 6.20 5.59 15.29
CA VAL A 8 6.97 5.44 14.05
C VAL A 8 8.35 6.11 14.25
N PRO A 9 9.47 5.40 13.98
CA PRO A 9 10.80 5.95 14.18
C PRO A 9 11.04 7.11 13.21
N LYS A 10 11.70 8.16 13.71
CA LYS A 10 12.17 9.27 12.88
C LYS A 10 13.61 8.98 12.46
N VAL A 11 13.85 8.92 11.16
CA VAL A 11 15.18 8.66 10.59
C VAL A 11 15.66 9.86 9.77
N SER A 12 16.90 9.79 9.26
CA SER A 12 17.56 10.89 8.55
C SER A 12 16.79 11.44 7.34
N TRP A 13 15.95 10.60 6.73
CA TRP A 13 15.13 10.94 5.56
C TRP A 13 13.65 11.16 5.89
N SER A 14 13.21 11.07 7.15
CA SER A 14 11.82 11.39 7.51
C SER A 14 11.52 12.88 7.29
N SER A 15 10.34 13.19 6.76
CA SER A 15 9.86 14.58 6.68
C SER A 15 9.61 15.14 8.10
N LYS A 16 9.89 16.43 8.29
CA LYS A 16 9.60 17.13 9.56
C LYS A 16 8.09 17.30 9.80
N LYS A 17 7.30 17.42 8.72
CA LYS A 17 5.86 17.64 8.77
C LYS A 17 5.14 16.64 7.84
N PRO A 18 3.99 16.09 8.26
CA PRO A 18 3.21 15.15 7.45
C PRO A 18 2.70 15.76 6.14
N LEU A 19 2.26 17.02 6.17
CA LEU A 19 1.70 17.72 5.01
C LEU A 19 2.77 18.55 4.26
N ASN A 20 3.99 18.02 4.12
CA ASN A 20 5.04 18.72 3.40
C ASN A 20 4.91 18.52 1.88
N LEU A 21 4.52 19.58 1.17
CA LEU A 21 4.34 19.55 -0.28
C LEU A 21 5.66 19.57 -1.08
N LYS A 22 6.78 19.92 -0.44
CA LYS A 22 8.12 19.94 -1.06
C LYS A 22 9.10 19.14 -0.19
N PRO A 23 8.97 17.80 -0.16
CA PRO A 23 9.88 16.95 0.59
C PRO A 23 11.30 16.98 0.04
N LYS A 24 12.26 16.53 0.85
CA LYS A 24 13.62 16.27 0.35
C LYS A 24 13.55 15.15 -0.69
N ILE A 25 14.47 15.16 -1.65
CA ILE A 25 14.55 14.14 -2.69
C ILE A 25 14.69 12.72 -2.10
N SER A 26 15.45 12.58 -1.00
CA SER A 26 15.60 11.30 -0.31
C SER A 26 14.29 10.83 0.31
N THR A 27 13.56 11.71 1.00
CA THR A 27 12.24 11.38 1.57
C THR A 27 11.27 10.93 0.49
N PHE A 28 11.23 11.64 -0.63
CA PHE A 28 10.38 11.31 -1.76
C PHE A 28 10.75 9.96 -2.37
N PHE A 29 12.04 9.71 -2.58
CA PHE A 29 12.53 8.44 -3.08
C PHE A 29 12.12 7.26 -2.19
N PHE A 30 12.37 7.35 -0.88
CA PHE A 30 12.01 6.27 0.04
C PHE A 30 10.49 6.08 0.17
N LEU A 31 9.71 7.17 0.11
CA LEU A 31 8.25 7.06 0.02
C LEU A 31 7.85 6.22 -1.20
N CYS A 32 8.28 6.62 -2.41
CA CYS A 32 7.94 5.90 -3.64
C CYS A 32 8.46 4.46 -3.62
N PHE A 33 9.69 4.24 -3.15
CA PHE A 33 10.27 2.90 -3.02
C PHE A 33 9.47 2.01 -2.08
N GLY A 34 9.10 2.52 -0.90
CA GLY A 34 8.25 1.81 0.05
C GLY A 34 6.88 1.46 -0.54
N LEU A 35 6.26 2.40 -1.27
CA LEU A 35 4.98 2.17 -1.93
C LEU A 35 5.06 1.15 -3.08
N VAL A 36 6.15 1.16 -3.86
CA VAL A 36 6.39 0.17 -4.90
C VAL A 36 6.53 -1.22 -4.30
N LEU A 37 7.33 -1.37 -3.24
CA LEU A 37 7.45 -2.64 -2.52
C LEU A 37 6.10 -3.07 -1.94
N PHE A 38 5.35 -2.13 -1.35
CA PHE A 38 4.03 -2.42 -0.80
C PHE A 38 3.09 -2.98 -1.86
N GLY A 39 2.94 -2.29 -3.00
CA GLY A 39 2.08 -2.72 -4.09
C GLY A 39 2.55 -4.00 -4.77
N LEU A 40 3.87 -4.20 -4.90
CA LEU A 40 4.41 -5.48 -5.35
C LEU A 40 4.05 -6.62 -4.39
N GLY A 41 4.21 -6.42 -3.09
CA GLY A 41 3.85 -7.43 -2.09
C GLY A 41 2.36 -7.81 -2.14
N GLU A 42 1.48 -6.81 -2.26
CA GLU A 42 0.04 -7.05 -2.43
C GLU A 42 -0.27 -7.81 -3.73
N GLY A 43 0.38 -7.44 -4.84
CA GLY A 43 0.23 -8.14 -6.11
C GLY A 43 0.74 -9.59 -6.05
N LEU A 44 1.89 -9.82 -5.43
CA LEU A 44 2.47 -11.16 -5.24
C LEU A 44 1.55 -12.03 -4.38
N LEU A 45 0.91 -11.44 -3.36
CA LEU A 45 -0.04 -12.17 -2.52
C LEU A 45 -1.26 -12.62 -3.35
N ILE A 46 -1.81 -11.76 -4.19
CA ILE A 46 -2.90 -12.13 -5.12
C ILE A 46 -2.44 -13.25 -6.07
N VAL A 47 -1.28 -13.09 -6.71
CA VAL A 47 -0.74 -14.05 -7.70
C VAL A 47 -0.36 -15.39 -7.06
N SER A 48 -0.16 -15.43 -5.73
CA SER A 48 0.10 -16.68 -5.00
C SER A 48 -1.09 -17.63 -4.93
N TYR A 49 -2.32 -17.15 -5.22
CA TYR A 49 -3.56 -17.94 -5.05
C TYR A 49 -3.81 -18.47 -3.64
N THR A 50 -3.11 -17.95 -2.63
CA THR A 50 -3.31 -18.34 -1.22
C THR A 50 -4.30 -17.42 -0.48
N GLY A 51 -4.69 -16.31 -1.10
CA GLY A 51 -5.61 -15.32 -0.53
C GLY A 51 -5.22 -13.89 -0.92
N ALA A 52 -5.84 -12.91 -0.27
CA ALA A 52 -5.55 -11.50 -0.45
C ALA A 52 -5.82 -10.71 0.85
N SER A 53 -5.30 -9.50 0.95
CA SER A 53 -5.63 -8.59 2.06
C SER A 53 -7.12 -8.18 2.01
N PRO A 54 -7.78 -7.83 3.13
CA PRO A 54 -9.21 -7.46 3.12
C PRO A 54 -9.56 -6.35 2.13
N TRP A 55 -8.64 -5.38 1.97
CA TRP A 55 -8.78 -4.29 1.00
C TRP A 55 -8.76 -4.81 -0.45
N ASN A 56 -7.86 -5.73 -0.77
CA ASN A 56 -7.79 -6.34 -2.09
C ASN A 56 -8.88 -7.39 -2.33
N VAL A 57 -9.40 -8.06 -1.30
CA VAL A 57 -10.58 -8.93 -1.41
C VAL A 57 -11.80 -8.13 -1.88
N LEU A 58 -12.01 -6.93 -1.31
CA LEU A 58 -13.07 -6.02 -1.77
C LEU A 58 -12.85 -5.62 -3.23
N ALA A 59 -11.63 -5.20 -3.58
CA ALA A 59 -11.30 -4.79 -4.95
C ALA A 59 -11.47 -5.94 -5.96
N GLN A 60 -11.04 -7.13 -5.60
CA GLN A 60 -11.17 -8.34 -6.42
C GLN A 60 -12.64 -8.73 -6.59
N GLY A 61 -13.45 -8.69 -5.52
CA GLY A 61 -14.88 -8.97 -5.60
C GLY A 61 -15.63 -8.02 -6.53
N ILE A 62 -15.31 -6.72 -6.49
CA ILE A 62 -15.89 -5.74 -7.43
C ILE A 62 -15.37 -5.99 -8.85
N SER A 63 -14.06 -6.20 -9.02
CA SER A 63 -13.40 -6.45 -10.32
C SER A 63 -14.07 -7.61 -11.09
N LEU A 64 -14.50 -8.67 -10.41
CA LEU A 64 -15.22 -9.80 -11.00
C LEU A 64 -16.59 -9.43 -11.62
N ASN A 65 -17.16 -8.27 -11.29
CA ASN A 65 -18.49 -7.84 -11.74
C ASN A 65 -18.46 -6.68 -12.76
N VAL A 66 -17.32 -6.00 -12.95
CA VAL A 66 -17.25 -4.75 -13.71
C VAL A 66 -16.18 -4.72 -14.81
N ASP A 67 -15.55 -5.85 -15.13
CA ASP A 67 -14.52 -6.00 -16.18
C ASP A 67 -13.37 -5.00 -16.10
N LEU A 68 -13.05 -4.51 -14.90
CA LEU A 68 -11.90 -3.64 -14.62
C LEU A 68 -10.85 -4.39 -13.82
N SER A 69 -9.57 -4.00 -13.96
CA SER A 69 -8.48 -4.60 -13.21
C SER A 69 -8.57 -4.34 -11.70
N ILE A 70 -7.97 -5.23 -10.91
CA ILE A 70 -7.94 -5.11 -9.45
C ILE A 70 -7.25 -3.79 -9.03
N GLY A 71 -6.17 -3.39 -9.71
CA GLY A 71 -5.50 -2.12 -9.46
C GLY A 71 -6.40 -0.91 -9.71
N ILE A 72 -7.13 -0.88 -10.82
CA ILE A 72 -8.08 0.21 -11.12
C ILE A 72 -9.16 0.31 -10.04
N ILE A 73 -9.75 -0.82 -9.65
CA ILE A 73 -10.76 -0.83 -8.58
C ILE A 73 -10.17 -0.38 -7.25
N ASN A 74 -8.95 -0.80 -6.91
CA ASN A 74 -8.26 -0.35 -5.70
C ASN A 74 -8.06 1.17 -5.70
N LEU A 75 -7.70 1.76 -6.85
CA LEU A 75 -7.62 3.21 -7.00
C LEU A 75 -8.99 3.88 -6.80
N PHE A 76 -10.06 3.34 -7.37
CA PHE A 76 -11.42 3.87 -7.17
C PHE A 76 -11.86 3.80 -5.70
N ILE A 77 -11.67 2.66 -5.03
CA ILE A 77 -11.98 2.52 -3.60
C ILE A 77 -11.18 3.55 -2.79
N SER A 78 -9.89 3.71 -3.10
CA SER A 78 -9.05 4.71 -2.46
C SER A 78 -9.61 6.13 -2.64
N ILE A 79 -10.04 6.49 -3.84
CA ILE A 79 -10.67 7.79 -4.13
C ILE A 79 -11.96 7.96 -3.32
N VAL A 80 -12.83 6.94 -3.29
CA VAL A 80 -14.08 6.98 -2.50
C VAL A 80 -13.79 7.20 -1.02
N VAL A 81 -12.81 6.49 -0.46
CA VAL A 81 -12.41 6.66 0.94
C VAL A 81 -11.83 8.05 1.20
N LEU A 82 -11.05 8.61 0.27
CA LEU A 82 -10.57 9.99 0.38
C LEU A 82 -11.70 11.02 0.30
N PHE A 83 -12.78 10.75 -0.43
CA PHE A 83 -13.98 11.58 -0.37
C PHE A 83 -14.65 11.49 1.00
N LEU A 84 -14.72 10.29 1.60
CA LEU A 84 -15.27 10.12 2.94
C LEU A 84 -14.43 10.82 4.03
N TRP A 85 -13.12 11.01 3.80
CA TRP A 85 -12.27 11.79 4.69
C TRP A 85 -12.69 13.26 4.83
N ILE A 86 -13.45 13.81 3.87
CA ILE A 86 -14.00 15.17 3.98
C ILE A 86 -14.86 15.28 5.24
N PHE A 87 -15.64 14.24 5.56
CA PHE A 87 -16.44 14.20 6.79
C PHE A 87 -15.59 14.00 8.06
N LEU A 88 -14.40 13.40 7.92
CA LEU A 88 -13.46 13.18 9.02
C LEU A 88 -12.52 14.37 9.26
N ASN A 89 -12.62 15.45 8.48
CA ASN A 89 -11.70 16.60 8.51
C ASN A 89 -10.21 16.23 8.39
N GLN A 90 -9.90 15.09 7.77
CA GLN A 90 -8.52 14.61 7.56
C GLN A 90 -7.96 15.18 6.25
N LYS A 91 -6.79 15.81 6.31
CA LYS A 91 -6.16 16.44 5.14
C LYS A 91 -5.25 15.43 4.41
N PRO A 92 -5.47 15.16 3.11
CA PRO A 92 -4.60 14.28 2.35
C PRO A 92 -3.22 14.90 2.14
N GLY A 93 -2.17 14.11 2.36
CA GLY A 93 -0.79 14.48 2.05
C GLY A 93 -0.37 14.00 0.66
N ILE A 94 0.85 14.36 0.24
CA ILE A 94 1.45 13.82 -1.00
C ILE A 94 1.56 12.29 -0.92
N GLY A 95 1.94 11.76 0.25
CA GLY A 95 2.01 10.33 0.51
C GLY A 95 0.68 9.63 0.30
N THR A 96 -0.43 10.27 0.66
CA THR A 96 -1.78 9.73 0.49
C THR A 96 -2.13 9.54 -0.99
N ILE A 97 -1.87 10.54 -1.82
CA ILE A 97 -2.16 10.49 -3.26
C ILE A 97 -1.23 9.47 -3.95
N LEU A 98 0.06 9.52 -3.65
CA LEU A 98 1.03 8.59 -4.22
C LEU A 98 0.77 7.15 -3.78
N ASN A 99 0.31 6.93 -2.56
CA ASN A 99 -0.06 5.60 -2.07
C ASN A 99 -1.18 5.01 -2.92
N ALA A 100 -2.28 5.76 -3.12
CA ALA A 100 -3.40 5.31 -3.95
C ALA A 100 -2.96 4.98 -5.39
N LEU A 101 -2.10 5.80 -6.00
CA LEU A 101 -1.66 5.63 -7.39
C LEU A 101 -0.62 4.51 -7.56
N ILE A 102 0.46 4.53 -6.77
CA ILE A 102 1.61 3.62 -6.93
C ILE A 102 1.21 2.20 -6.56
N ILE A 103 0.44 2.01 -5.47
CA ILE A 103 0.02 0.67 -5.05
C ILE A 103 -0.90 0.05 -6.09
N ALA A 104 -1.91 0.80 -6.55
CA ALA A 104 -2.82 0.36 -7.61
C ALA A 104 -2.07 -0.06 -8.89
N LEU A 105 -1.14 0.78 -9.35
CA LEU A 105 -0.32 0.50 -10.52
C LEU A 105 0.55 -0.76 -10.32
N MET A 106 1.22 -0.89 -9.18
CA MET A 106 2.11 -2.03 -8.94
C MET A 106 1.36 -3.35 -8.76
N ILE A 107 0.12 -3.33 -8.26
CA ILE A 107 -0.73 -4.53 -8.22
C ILE A 107 -0.95 -5.05 -9.64
N ASP A 108 -1.38 -4.18 -10.57
CA ASP A 108 -1.65 -4.60 -11.95
C ASP A 108 -0.38 -5.01 -12.69
N ILE A 109 0.73 -4.31 -12.49
CA ILE A 109 2.04 -4.70 -13.04
C ILE A 109 2.43 -6.09 -12.52
N CYS A 110 2.30 -6.33 -11.21
CA CYS A 110 2.66 -7.61 -10.62
C CYS A 110 1.80 -8.75 -11.19
N ILE A 111 0.48 -8.58 -11.22
CA ILE A 111 -0.45 -9.59 -11.76
C ILE A 111 -0.15 -9.87 -13.25
N LYS A 112 0.22 -8.86 -14.02
CA LYS A 112 0.51 -9.00 -15.45
C LYS A 112 1.82 -9.74 -15.73
N PHE A 113 2.87 -9.50 -14.93
CA PHE A 113 4.22 -9.97 -15.23
C PHE A 113 4.68 -11.16 -14.38
N VAL A 114 4.08 -11.40 -13.22
CA VAL A 114 4.47 -12.50 -12.34
C VAL A 114 3.58 -13.71 -12.63
N PRO A 115 4.14 -14.85 -13.05
CA PRO A 115 3.37 -16.07 -13.26
C PRO A 115 2.92 -16.67 -11.92
N THR A 116 1.71 -17.24 -11.92
CA THR A 116 1.17 -17.99 -10.79
C THR A 116 1.90 -19.33 -10.63
N PRO A 117 2.43 -19.67 -9.44
CA PRO A 117 3.02 -20.99 -9.20
C PRO A 117 1.96 -22.11 -9.21
N GLU A 118 2.27 -23.23 -9.85
CA GLU A 118 1.38 -24.39 -9.94
C GLU A 118 1.34 -25.22 -8.64
N ASN A 119 2.46 -25.29 -7.93
CA ASN A 119 2.59 -26.13 -6.73
C ASN A 119 2.24 -25.37 -5.44
N HIS A 120 1.45 -25.99 -4.56
CA HIS A 120 1.03 -25.40 -3.27
C HIS A 120 2.19 -24.96 -2.37
N ILE A 121 3.32 -25.68 -2.39
CA ILE A 121 4.50 -25.30 -1.60
C ILE A 121 5.07 -23.97 -2.11
N SER A 122 5.19 -23.81 -3.44
CA SER A 122 5.67 -22.58 -4.05
C SER A 122 4.70 -21.42 -3.84
N GLN A 123 3.40 -21.68 -3.88
CA GLN A 123 2.36 -20.69 -3.52
C GLN A 123 2.53 -20.19 -2.08
N LEU A 124 2.77 -21.09 -1.12
CA LEU A 124 2.98 -20.74 0.28
C LEU A 124 4.26 -19.94 0.49
N PHE A 125 5.37 -20.31 -0.17
CA PHE A 125 6.60 -19.54 -0.13
C PHE A 125 6.40 -18.15 -0.74
N LEU A 126 5.73 -18.05 -1.88
CA LEU A 126 5.42 -16.78 -2.51
C LEU A 126 4.58 -15.89 -1.60
N ALA A 127 3.56 -16.45 -0.95
CA ALA A 127 2.72 -15.74 0.01
C ALA A 127 3.52 -15.25 1.23
N PHE A 128 4.42 -16.08 1.77
CA PHE A 128 5.30 -15.70 2.87
C PHE A 128 6.19 -14.51 2.49
N PHE A 129 6.85 -14.58 1.34
CA PHE A 129 7.67 -13.46 0.85
C PHE A 129 6.84 -12.23 0.53
N ALA A 130 5.64 -12.40 -0.05
CA ALA A 130 4.72 -11.31 -0.33
C ALA A 130 4.38 -10.53 0.95
N VAL A 131 4.00 -11.22 2.02
CA VAL A 131 3.71 -10.60 3.33
C VAL A 131 4.93 -9.88 3.91
N LEU A 132 6.13 -10.46 3.81
CA LEU A 132 7.36 -9.80 4.22
C LEU A 132 7.61 -8.51 3.41
N THR A 133 7.41 -8.55 2.10
CA THR A 133 7.57 -7.40 1.21
C THR A 133 6.55 -6.31 1.53
N VAL A 134 5.30 -6.67 1.79
CA VAL A 134 4.25 -5.74 2.27
C VAL A 134 4.69 -5.06 3.57
N GLY A 135 5.18 -5.82 4.55
CA GLY A 135 5.65 -5.29 5.82
C GLY A 135 6.85 -4.35 5.69
N LEU A 136 7.84 -4.73 4.87
CA LEU A 136 9.02 -3.90 4.59
C LEU A 136 8.65 -2.60 3.86
N GLY A 137 7.84 -2.70 2.79
CA GLY A 137 7.33 -1.53 2.08
C GLY A 137 6.52 -0.62 3.00
N GLY A 138 5.71 -1.23 3.87
CA GLY A 138 4.93 -0.60 4.93
C GLY A 138 5.78 0.26 5.86
N GLY A 139 6.81 -0.36 6.45
CA GLY A 139 7.73 0.30 7.36
C GLY A 139 8.47 1.46 6.69
N ILE A 140 8.92 1.28 5.44
CA ILE A 140 9.59 2.34 4.69
C ILE A 140 8.60 3.49 4.44
N TYR A 141 7.47 3.27 3.77
CA TYR A 141 6.61 4.39 3.37
C TYR A 141 6.10 5.20 4.58
N LEU A 142 5.77 4.54 5.70
CA LEU A 142 5.29 5.22 6.91
C LEU A 142 6.36 6.11 7.54
N VAL A 143 7.62 5.67 7.53
CA VAL A 143 8.76 6.43 8.06
C VAL A 143 9.04 7.70 7.26
N ALA A 144 8.56 7.80 6.01
CA ALA A 144 8.66 9.03 5.20
C ALA A 144 7.93 10.21 5.85
N ASN A 145 6.88 9.95 6.64
CA ASN A 145 6.06 10.96 7.31
C ASN A 145 5.51 12.01 6.32
N LEU A 146 4.89 11.57 5.21
CA LEU A 146 4.32 12.43 4.17
C LEU A 146 2.80 12.31 4.01
N GLY A 147 2.14 11.84 5.07
CA GLY A 147 0.71 11.56 5.12
C GLY A 147 0.42 10.05 5.02
N PRO A 148 -0.60 9.57 5.74
CA PRO A 148 -1.01 8.16 5.69
C PRO A 148 -1.67 7.83 4.35
N GLY A 149 -1.70 6.55 3.95
CA GLY A 149 -2.51 6.11 2.83
C GLY A 149 -4.02 6.22 3.13
N PRO A 150 -4.89 6.12 2.10
CA PRO A 150 -6.35 6.21 2.26
C PRO A 150 -6.92 5.25 3.31
N ARG A 151 -6.41 4.02 3.35
CA ARG A 151 -6.79 3.03 4.37
C ARG A 151 -6.19 3.34 5.74
N ASP A 152 -4.95 3.84 5.78
CA ASP A 152 -4.21 3.99 7.03
C ASP A 152 -4.73 5.20 7.82
N GLY A 153 -5.20 6.25 7.13
CA GLY A 153 -5.81 7.40 7.80
C GLY A 153 -7.17 7.09 8.44
N LEU A 154 -7.87 6.03 8.01
CA LEU A 154 -9.06 5.55 8.73
C LEU A 154 -8.73 4.99 10.12
N MET A 155 -7.48 4.62 10.39
CA MET A 155 -7.04 4.13 11.69
C MET A 155 -6.57 5.23 12.65
N ILE A 156 -6.48 6.48 12.14
CA ILE A 156 -5.94 7.64 12.88
C ILE A 156 -7.05 8.67 13.18
N GLY A 157 -8.14 8.65 12.40
CA GLY A 157 -9.26 9.58 12.50
C GLY A 157 -10.20 9.35 13.67
#